data_AF-A0A310S4H1-F1
#
_entry.id   AF-A0A310S4H1-F1
#
_cell.length_a   1.000
_cell.length_b   1.000
_cell.length_c   1.000
_cell.angle_alpha   90.00
_cell.angle_beta   90.00
_cell.angle_gamma   90.00
#
_symmetry.space_group_name_H-M   'P 1'
#
loop_
_entity.id
_entity.type
_entity.pdbx_description
1 polymer ?
#
loop_
_entity_poly.entity_id
_entity_poly.type
_entity_poly.pdbx_seq_one_letter_code
_entity_poly.pdbx_strand_id
1 'polypeptide(L)'
;MKEFQLLFNQISETCFKTCVSTFLSRDMSTTEIQCIENCSGKYINANHKIMEIFVEVQPAIARRNMEEYSKAQAALETQQKEQNSESIR
;
A
#
# COMPACT_ATOMS: atom_id res chain seq x y z
N MET A 1 5.84 -8.20 -14.70
CA MET A 1 6.29 -9.57 -14.31
C MET A 1 6.65 -9.64 -12.83
N LYS A 2 7.59 -8.82 -12.32
CA LYS A 2 8.00 -8.85 -10.89
C LYS A 2 6.87 -8.54 -9.91
N GLU A 3 6.04 -7.53 -10.19
CA GLU A 3 4.91 -7.17 -9.30
C GLU A 3 3.85 -8.27 -9.24
N PHE A 4 3.57 -8.91 -10.38
CA PHE A 4 2.67 -10.06 -10.42
C PHE A 4 3.21 -11.24 -9.59
N GLN A 5 4.52 -11.52 -9.67
CA GLN A 5 5.14 -12.57 -8.87
C GLN A 5 5.08 -12.26 -7.37
N LEU A 6 5.29 -11.00 -6.99
CA LEU A 6 5.17 -10.58 -5.59
C LEU A 6 3.74 -10.78 -5.09
N LEU A 7 2.75 -10.32 -5.86
CA LEU A 7 1.34 -10.46 -5.53
C LEU A 7 0.92 -11.93 -5.42
N PHE A 8 1.34 -12.77 -6.38
CA PHE A 8 1.07 -14.21 -6.34
C PHE A 8 1.63 -14.84 -5.07
N ASN A 9 2.89 -14.58 -4.74
CA ASN A 9 3.52 -15.11 -3.53
C ASN A 9 2.78 -14.66 -2.26
N GLN A 10 2.39 -13.39 -2.18
CA GLN A 10 1.61 -12.86 -1.06
C GLN A 10 0.23 -13.52 -0.93
N ILE A 11 -0.48 -13.72 -2.04
CA ILE A 11 -1.77 -14.42 -2.06
C ILE A 11 -1.59 -15.86 -1.59
N SER A 12 -0.61 -16.57 -2.16
CA SER A 12 -0.33 -17.96 -1.80
C SER A 12 0.00 -18.11 -0.33
N GLU A 13 0.89 -17.28 0.22
CA GLU A 13 1.25 -17.31 1.65
C GLU A 13 0.05 -17.00 2.55
N THR A 14 -0.71 -15.96 2.22
CA THR A 14 -1.87 -15.53 3.00
C THR A 14 -2.94 -16.62 3.04
N CYS A 15 -3.33 -17.12 1.88
CA CYS A 15 -4.38 -18.14 1.80
C CYS A 15 -3.93 -19.47 2.40
N PHE A 16 -2.66 -19.85 2.29
CA PHE A 16 -2.14 -21.03 2.97
C PHE A 16 -2.27 -20.88 4.50
N LYS A 17 -1.79 -19.77 5.07
CA LYS A 17 -1.85 -19.50 6.52
C LYS A 17 -3.28 -19.42 7.06
N THR A 18 -4.23 -18.95 6.25
CA THR A 18 -5.64 -18.82 6.68
C THR A 18 -6.43 -20.12 6.53
N CYS A 19 -6.21 -20.86 5.45
CA CYS A 19 -7.09 -21.98 5.08
C CYS A 19 -6.53 -23.34 5.45
N VAL A 20 -5.21 -23.56 5.38
CA VAL A 20 -4.60 -24.86 5.65
C VAL A 20 -4.31 -24.97 7.15
N SER A 21 -5.13 -25.76 7.84
CA SER A 21 -5.08 -25.89 9.30
C SER A 21 -4.73 -27.29 9.78
N THR A 22 -4.89 -28.30 8.91
CA THR A 22 -4.63 -29.69 9.26
C THR A 22 -3.57 -30.30 8.35
N PHE A 23 -2.68 -31.11 8.93
CA PHE A 23 -1.60 -31.80 8.20
C PHE A 23 -1.69 -33.32 8.38
N LEU A 24 -2.93 -33.82 8.51
CA LEU A 24 -3.21 -35.23 8.76
C LEU A 24 -3.11 -36.08 7.48
N SER A 25 -3.28 -35.46 6.32
CA SER A 25 -3.15 -36.08 5.00
C SER A 25 -2.19 -35.28 4.11
N ARG A 26 -1.61 -35.96 3.11
CA ARG A 26 -0.81 -35.29 2.06
C ARG A 26 -1.68 -34.43 1.15
N ASP A 27 -2.91 -34.87 0.91
CA ASP A 27 -3.88 -34.16 0.08
C ASP A 27 -4.68 -33.18 0.91
N MET A 28 -5.04 -32.04 0.30
CA MET A 28 -5.90 -31.05 0.93
C MET A 28 -7.34 -31.57 1.03
N SER A 29 -8.01 -31.26 2.14
CA SER A 29 -9.43 -31.54 2.30
C SER A 29 -10.29 -30.65 1.38
N THR A 30 -11.51 -31.10 1.07
CA THR A 30 -12.46 -30.33 0.25
C THR A 30 -12.77 -28.95 0.85
N THR A 31 -12.80 -28.86 2.18
CA THR A 31 -13.01 -27.61 2.91
C THR A 31 -11.83 -26.64 2.72
N GLU A 32 -10.58 -27.14 2.78
CA GLU A 32 -9.39 -26.32 2.55
C GLU A 32 -9.32 -25.82 1.11
N ILE A 33 -9.66 -26.67 0.14
CA ILE A 33 -9.76 -26.30 -1.28
C ILE A 33 -10.77 -25.16 -1.46
N GLN A 34 -12.00 -25.33 -0.97
CA GLN A 34 -13.04 -24.30 -1.09
C GLN A 34 -12.66 -23.01 -0.35
N CYS A 35 -11.94 -23.10 0.76
CA CYS A 35 -11.42 -21.92 1.46
C CYS A 35 -10.39 -21.17 0.61
N ILE A 36 -9.45 -21.87 -0.03
CA ILE A 36 -8.39 -21.26 -0.85
C ILE A 36 -8.99 -20.56 -2.08
N GLU A 37 -9.98 -21.17 -2.74
CA GLU A 37 -10.69 -20.55 -3.87
C GLU A 37 -11.37 -19.24 -3.44
N ASN A 38 -12.09 -19.27 -2.33
CA ASN A 38 -12.73 -18.08 -1.78
C ASN A 38 -11.72 -17.01 -1.34
N CYS A 39 -10.62 -17.42 -0.70
CA CYS A 39 -9.56 -16.52 -0.22
C CYS A 39 -8.90 -15.78 -1.39
N SER A 40 -8.45 -16.51 -2.40
CA SER A 40 -7.78 -15.93 -3.56
C SER A 40 -8.72 -15.01 -4.36
N GLY A 41 -9.98 -15.41 -4.56
CA GLY A 41 -10.99 -14.55 -5.21
C GLY A 41 -11.27 -13.26 -4.43
N LYS A 42 -11.43 -13.36 -3.10
CA LYS A 42 -11.60 -12.18 -2.24
C LYS A 42 -10.39 -11.26 -2.27
N TYR A 43 -9.18 -11.83 -2.23
CA TYR A 43 -7.94 -11.05 -2.25
C TYR A 43 -7.81 -10.26 -3.55
N ILE A 44 -8.05 -10.89 -4.69
CA ILE A 44 -7.98 -10.23 -6.00
C ILE A 44 -9.01 -9.09 -6.09
N ASN A 45 -10.25 -9.36 -5.68
CA ASN A 45 -11.31 -8.35 -5.69
C ASN A 45 -10.99 -7.18 -4.76
N ALA A 46 -10.46 -7.46 -3.56
CA ALA A 46 -10.03 -6.43 -2.62
C ALA A 46 -8.87 -5.61 -3.20
N ASN A 47 -7.87 -6.25 -3.80
CA ASN A 47 -6.74 -5.57 -4.42
C ASN A 47 -7.19 -4.64 -5.57
N HIS A 48 -8.12 -5.10 -6.42
CA HIS A 48 -8.72 -4.25 -7.45
C HIS A 48 -9.47 -3.05 -6.85
N LYS A 49 -10.27 -3.26 -5.79
CA LYS A 49 -11.02 -2.16 -5.17
C LYS A 49 -10.10 -1.13 -4.50
N ILE A 50 -9.04 -1.61 -3.83
CA ILE A 50 -8.02 -0.74 -3.24
C ILE A 50 -7.34 0.09 -4.34
N MET A 51 -6.98 -0.53 -5.46
CA MET A 51 -6.36 0.17 -6.58
C MET A 51 -7.28 1.23 -7.19
N GLU A 52 -8.56 0.92 -7.37
CA GLU A 52 -9.58 1.86 -7.84
C GLU A 52 -9.65 3.11 -6.96
N ILE A 53 -9.78 2.90 -5.63
CA ILE A 53 -9.84 4.01 -4.66
C ILE A 53 -8.52 4.77 -4.64
N PHE A 54 -7.39 4.07 -4.67
CA PHE A 54 -6.07 4.69 -4.66
C PHE A 54 -5.90 5.66 -5.82
N VAL A 55 -6.27 5.25 -7.04
CA VAL A 55 -6.21 6.12 -8.23
C VAL A 55 -7.12 7.35 -8.08
N GLU A 56 -8.27 7.21 -7.43
CA GLU A 56 -9.20 8.33 -7.16
C GLU A 56 -8.62 9.34 -6.15
N VAL A 57 -8.06 8.88 -5.03
CA VAL A 57 -7.64 9.75 -3.92
C VAL A 57 -6.23 10.30 -4.08
N GLN A 58 -5.34 9.59 -4.78
CA GLN A 58 -3.92 9.93 -4.84
C GLN A 58 -3.63 11.32 -5.44
N PRO A 59 -4.35 11.80 -6.48
CA PRO A 59 -4.13 13.16 -7.00
C PRO A 59 -4.45 14.24 -5.98
N ALA A 60 -5.49 14.06 -5.16
CA ALA A 60 -5.85 15.02 -4.12
C ALA A 60 -4.80 15.08 -3.01
N ILE A 61 -4.27 13.91 -2.61
CA ILE A 61 -3.17 13.80 -1.65
C ILE A 61 -1.91 14.46 -2.21
N ALA A 62 -1.55 14.18 -3.46
CA ALA A 62 -0.36 14.75 -4.10
C ALA A 62 -0.41 16.29 -4.17
N ARG A 63 -1.58 16.88 -4.47
CA ARG A 63 -1.77 18.34 -4.44
C ARG A 63 -1.53 18.92 -3.05
N ARG A 64 -2.15 18.33 -2.02
CA ARG A 64 -1.96 18.78 -0.62
C ARG A 64 -0.49 18.71 -0.21
N ASN A 65 0.18 17.61 -0.51
CA ASN A 65 1.60 17.42 -0.19
C ASN A 65 2.48 18.48 -0.88
N MET A 66 2.16 18.86 -2.13
CA MET A 66 2.89 19.90 -2.87
C MET A 66 2.69 21.30 -2.27
N GLU A 67 1.46 21.62 -1.84
CA GLU A 67 1.15 22.89 -1.17
C GLU A 67 1.82 23.00 0.20
N GLU A 68 1.89 21.91 0.96
CA GLU A 68 2.61 21.88 2.24
C GLU A 68 4.11 22.06 2.04
N TYR A 69 4.68 21.42 1.02
CA TYR A 69 6.09 21.57 0.67
C TYR A 69 6.43 23.02 0.26
N SER A 70 5.59 23.66 -0.55
CA SER A 70 5.84 25.04 -1.00
C SER A 70 5.76 26.05 0.16
N LYS A 71 4.80 25.87 1.08
CA LYS A 71 4.69 26.70 2.29
C LYS A 71 5.88 26.51 3.22
N ALA A 72 6.31 25.27 3.43
CA ALA A 72 7.49 24.98 4.24
C ALA A 72 8.76 25.61 3.62
N GLN A 73 8.91 25.54 2.30
CA GLN A 73 10.03 26.13 1.59
C GLN A 73 10.03 27.67 1.67
N ALA A 74 8.88 28.31 1.47
CA ALA A 74 8.74 29.76 1.62
C ALA A 74 9.03 30.24 3.06
N ALA A 75 8.63 29.48 4.07
CA ALA A 75 8.93 29.79 5.47
C ALA A 75 10.44 29.70 5.76
N LEU A 76 11.12 28.68 5.24
CA LEU A 76 12.57 28.53 5.38
C LEU A 76 13.34 29.66 4.67
N GLU A 77 12.92 30.05 3.46
CA GLU A 77 13.53 31.18 2.74
C GLU A 77 13.34 32.51 3.48
N THR A 78 12.19 32.71 4.14
CA THR A 78 11.92 33.92 4.93
C THR A 78 12.80 33.97 6.17
N GLN A 79 12.90 32.84 6.90
CA GLN A 79 13.79 32.72 8.06
C GLN A 79 15.27 32.93 7.70
N GLN A 80 15.72 32.42 6.54
CA GLN A 80 17.09 32.64 6.06
C GLN A 80 17.35 34.11 5.73
N LYS A 81 16.39 34.82 5.13
CA LYS A 81 16.53 36.27 4.84
C LYS A 81 16.59 37.09 6.13
N GLU A 82 15.77 36.75 7.13
CA GLU A 82 15.79 37.39 8.45
C GLU A 82 17.12 37.18 9.17
N GLN A 83 17.63 35.94 9.24
CA GLN A 83 18.93 35.62 9.84
C GLN A 83 20.11 36.31 9.12
N ASN A 84 20.07 36.37 7.79
CA ASN A 84 21.13 37.02 7.02
C ASN A 84 21.12 38.55 7.20
N SER A 85 19.93 39.15 7.44
CA SER A 85 19.79 40.57 7.74
C SER A 85 20.28 40.94 9.15
N GLU A 86 20.11 40.05 10.13
CA GLU A 86 20.65 40.22 11.49
C GLU A 86 22.17 40.02 11.55
N SER A 87 22.73 39.14 10.71
CA SER A 87 24.20 38.94 10.64
C SER A 87 24.97 40.08 9.97
N ILE A 88 24.29 40.97 9.24
CA ILE A 88 24.91 42.12 8.53
C ILE A 88 24.90 43.39 9.39
N ARG A 89 24.20 43.38 10.54
CA ARG A 89 24.14 44.50 11.50
C ARG A 89 25.11 44.30 12.66
#